data_AF-A0A103Y148-F1
#
_entry.id   AF-A0A103Y148-F1
#
_cell.length_a   1.000
_cell.length_b   1.000
_cell.length_c   1.000
_cell.angle_alpha   90.00
_cell.angle_beta   90.00
_cell.angle_gamma   90.00
#
_symmetry.space_group_name_H-M   'P 1'
#
loop_
_entity.id
_entity.type
_entity.pdbx_description
1 polymer ?
#
loop_
_entity_poly.entity_id
_entity_poly.type
_entity_poly.pdbx_seq_one_letter_code
_entity_poly.pdbx_strand_id
1 'polypeptide(L)' 'MADTKAVTIRKRKFTTNRLLSMKQFVIDVLHPGRPNVSKAELKEKLGRIYDVKDPNSIFVFKFKTHFDILF' A
#
# COMPACT_ATOMS: atom_id res chain seq x y z
N MET A 1 -13.07 -19.98 -8.40
CA MET A 1 -12.57 -18.66 -8.87
C MET A 1 -11.17 -18.53 -8.32
N ALA A 2 -10.16 -18.41 -9.20
CA ALA A 2 -8.75 -18.62 -8.87
C ALA A 2 -8.35 -17.87 -7.59
N ASP A 3 -7.83 -18.63 -6.62
CA ASP A 3 -7.35 -18.20 -5.32
C ASP A 3 -6.75 -16.80 -5.34
N THR A 4 -7.44 -15.87 -4.67
CA THR A 4 -7.03 -14.48 -4.46
C THR A 4 -5.73 -14.47 -3.66
N LYS A 5 -4.58 -14.63 -4.33
CA LYS A 5 -3.26 -14.51 -3.69
C LYS A 5 -3.21 -13.20 -2.93
N ALA A 6 -3.06 -13.30 -1.61
CA ALA A 6 -3.23 -12.18 -0.70
C ALA A 6 -2.15 -11.12 -0.93
N VAL A 7 -2.54 -9.93 -1.41
CA VAL A 7 -1.64 -8.76 -1.46
C VAL A 7 -1.31 -8.35 -0.03
N THR A 8 -0.03 -8.45 0.33
CA THR A 8 0.49 -8.11 1.66
C THR A 8 1.17 -6.75 1.62
N ILE A 9 0.84 -5.89 2.59
CA ILE A 9 1.39 -4.54 2.73
C ILE A 9 2.37 -4.56 3.90
N ARG A 10 3.64 -4.23 3.65
CA ARG A 10 4.65 -4.02 4.70
C ARG A 10 4.94 -2.54 4.85
N LYS A 11 4.89 -2.04 6.09
CA LYS A 11 5.21 -0.65 6.43
C LYS A 11 6.69 -0.51 6.80
N ARG A 12 7.35 0.53 6.28
CA ARG A 12 8.72 0.92 6.64
C ARG A 12 8.80 2.43 6.91
N LYS A 13 9.83 2.85 7.64
CA LYS A 13 10.15 4.28 7.90
C LYS A 13 8.92 5.09 8.31
N PHE A 14 8.24 4.65 9.36
CA PHE A 14 7.04 5.33 9.85
C PHE A 14 7.43 6.59 10.61
N THR A 15 7.01 7.74 10.10
CA THR A 15 7.31 9.07 10.65
C THR A 15 6.01 9.75 11.05
N THR A 16 5.89 10.09 12.33
CA THR A 16 4.79 10.91 12.87
C THR A 16 5.27 12.35 13.04
N ASN A 17 5.06 13.18 12.02
CA ASN A 17 5.32 14.61 12.14
C ASN A 17 4.05 15.34 12.62
N ARG A 18 4.09 15.86 13.85
CA ARG A 18 2.95 16.55 14.47
C ARG A 18 2.58 17.86 13.76
N LEU A 19 3.52 18.53 13.11
CA LEU A 19 3.27 19.79 12.41
C LEU A 19 2.37 19.60 11.19
N LEU A 20 2.53 18.46 10.50
CA LEU A 20 1.77 18.14 9.29
C LEU A 20 0.46 17.41 9.59
N SER A 21 0.20 17.05 10.84
CA SER A 21 -0.98 16.29 11.28
C SER A 21 -1.25 15.04 10.43
N MET A 22 -0.20 14.45 9.85
CA MET A 22 -0.30 13.36 8.86
C MET A 22 0.73 12.28 9.16
N LYS A 23 0.32 11.01 8.97
CA LYS A 23 1.19 9.83 9.08
C LYS A 23 1.90 9.61 7.75
N GLN A 24 3.23 9.72 7.74
CA GLN A 24 4.04 9.49 6.55
C GLN A 24 4.84 8.20 6.74
N PHE A 25 4.79 7.32 5.75
CA PHE A 25 5.52 6.06 5.79
C PHE A 25 5.73 5.50 4.38
N VAL A 26 6.68 4.57 4.26
CA VAL A 26 6.95 3.83 3.03
C VAL A 26 6.17 2.52 3.08
N ILE A 27 5.62 2.11 1.93
CA ILE A 27 4.90 0.86 1.77
C ILE A 27 5.64 -0.01 0.76
N ASP A 28 5.91 -1.25 1.16
CA ASP A 28 6.28 -2.31 0.23
C ASP A 28 5.06 -3.19 -0.02
N VAL A 29 4.74 -3.40 -1.29
CA VAL A 29 3.58 -4.19 -1.71
C VAL A 29 4.09 -5.53 -2.23
N LEU A 30 3.73 -6.61 -1.55
CA LEU A 30 4.04 -7.97 -1.98
C LEU A 30 2.80 -8.59 -2.61
N HIS A 31 2.91 -8.98 -3.88
CA HIS A 31 1.80 -9.54 -4.67
C HIS A 31 2.26 -10.76 -5.50
N PRO A 32 2.53 -11.90 -4.86
CA PRO A 32 3.10 -13.07 -5.53
C PRO A 32 2.18 -13.58 -6.63
N GLY A 33 2.71 -13.79 -7.84
CA GLY A 33 1.96 -14.35 -8.97
C GLY A 33 0.73 -13.54 -9.41
N ARG A 34 0.64 -12.26 -9.03
CA ARG A 34 -0.35 -11.30 -9.52
C ARG A 34 0.38 -10.15 -10.21
N PRO A 35 -0.18 -9.60 -11.31
CA PRO A 35 0.28 -8.33 -11.86
C PRO A 35 0.23 -7.18 -10.84
N ASN A 36 0.66 -5.99 -11.27
CA ASN A 36 0.67 -4.81 -10.42
C ASN A 36 -0.68 -4.55 -9.74
N VAL A 37 -0.62 -4.17 -8.46
CA VAL A 37 -1.79 -3.82 -7.65
C VAL A 37 -2.24 -2.39 -7.96
N SER A 38 -3.54 -2.18 -8.10
CA SER A 38 -4.09 -0.86 -8.38
C SER A 38 -3.99 0.07 -7.16
N LYS A 39 -3.88 1.39 -7.41
CA LYS A 39 -3.87 2.40 -6.33
C LYS A 39 -5.17 2.39 -5.52
N ALA A 40 -6.31 2.11 -6.16
CA ALA A 40 -7.61 2.06 -5.50
C ALA A 40 -7.67 0.94 -4.45
N GLU A 41 -7.20 -0.27 -4.81
CA GLU A 41 -7.14 -1.40 -3.89
C GLU A 41 -6.22 -1.13 -2.70
N LEU A 42 -5.07 -0.48 -2.94
CA LEU A 42 -4.15 -0.10 -1.86
C LEU A 42 -4.76 0.94 -0.93
N LYS A 43 -5.48 1.94 -1.46
CA LYS A 43 -6.19 2.92 -0.64
C LYS A 43 -7.23 2.27 0.26
N GLU A 44 -8.02 1.34 -0.29
CA GLU A 44 -9.04 0.63 0.47
C GLU A 44 -8.43 -0.20 1.60
N LYS A 45 -7.35 -0.95 1.32
CA LYS A 45 -6.64 -1.72 2.34
C LYS A 45 -6.04 -0.83 3.44
N LEU A 46 -5.43 0.29 3.06
CA LEU A 46 -4.87 1.24 4.03
C LEU A 46 -5.96 1.91 4.87
N GLY A 47 -7.12 2.20 4.27
CA GLY A 47 -8.28 2.72 4.99
C GLY A 47 -8.75 1.77 6.08
N ARG A 48 -8.81 0.47 5.78
CA ARG A 48 -9.14 -0.58 6.76
C ARG A 48 -8.07 -0.78 7.84
N ILE A 49 -6.78 -0.74 7.49
CA ILE A 49 -5.69 -0.97 8.46
C ILE A 49 -5.59 0.16 9.48
N TYR A 50 -5.87 1.39 9.08
CA TYR A 50 -5.67 2.58 9.90
C TYR A 50 -6.97 3.28 10.31
N ASP A 51 -8.12 2.64 10.11
CA ASP A 51 -9.47 3.16 10.41
C ASP A 51 -9.70 4.59 9.91
N VAL A 52 -9.32 4.83 8.65
CA VAL A 52 -9.47 6.13 8.02
C VAL A 52 -10.86 6.21 7.39
N LYS A 53 -11.70 7.12 7.89
CA LYS A 53 -13.07 7.32 7.41
C LYS A 53 -13.14 7.85 5.98
N ASP A 54 -12.28 8.81 5.64
CA ASP A 54 -12.26 9.46 4.33
C ASP A 54 -11.19 8.85 3.40
N PRO A 55 -11.57 8.13 2.32
CA PRO A 55 -10.61 7.55 1.39
C PRO A 55 -9.84 8.61 0.58
N ASN A 56 -10.38 9.82 0.49
CA ASN A 56 -9.73 10.97 -0.15
C ASN A 56 -8.54 11.51 0.66
N SER A 57 -8.45 11.20 1.95
CA SER A 57 -7.31 11.59 2.79
C SER A 57 -6.07 10.69 2.59
N ILE A 58 -6.22 9.57 1.88
CA ILE A 58 -5.14 8.61 1.62
C ILE A 58 -4.56 8.86 0.24
N PHE A 59 -3.28 9.22 0.20
CA PHE A 59 -2.50 9.40 -1.03
C PHE A 59 -1.36 8.40 -1.10
N VAL A 60 -1.27 7.67 -2.23
CA VAL A 60 -0.19 6.70 -2.46
C VAL A 60 0.48 7.00 -3.80
N PHE A 61 1.79 7.17 -3.77
CA PHE A 61 2.58 7.70 -4.88
C PHE A 61 4.00 7.12 -4.90
N LYS A 62 4.77 7.44 -5.96
CA LYS A 62 6.17 7.02 -6.14
C LYS A 62 6.38 5.50 -6.16
N PHE A 63 5.41 4.74 -6.68
CA PHE A 63 5.58 3.30 -6.89
C PHE A 63 6.65 3.02 -7.94
N LYS A 64 7.56 2.11 -7.61
CA LYS A 64 8.53 1.53 -8.54
C LYS A 64 8.42 0.02 -8.42
N THR A 65 8.09 -0.64 -9.53
CA THR A 65 8.04 -2.10 -9.57
C THR A 65 9.46 -2.62 -9.82
N HIS A 66 9.95 -3.48 -8.93
CA HIS A 66 11.15 -4.26 -9.17
C HIS A 66 10.74 -5.48 -10.01
N PHE A 67 11.08 -5.47 -11.30
CA PHE A 67 10.81 -6.57 -12.21
C PHE A 67 12.01 -7.51 -12.22
N ASP A 68 12.10 -8.38 -11.23
CA ASP A 68 13.07 -9.49 -11.26
C ASP A 68 12.44 -10.68 -11.98
N ILE A 69 13.03 -11.06 -13.12
CA ILE A 69 12.64 -12.16 -14.03
C ILE A 69 12.92 -13.56 -13.45
N LEU A 70 13.16 -13.69 -12.14
CA LEU A 70 13.42 -14.98 -11.48
C LEU A 70 12.18 -15.50 -10.73
N PHE A 71 11.11 -15.74 -11.47
CA PHE A 71 10.03 -16.69 -11.15
C PHE A 71 9.41 -17.21 -12.44
#